data_AF-A0ABD3EPV9-F1
#
_entry.id   AF-A0ABD3EPV9-F1
#
_cell.length_a   1.000
_cell.length_b   1.000
_cell.length_c   1.000
_cell.angle_alpha   90.00
_cell.angle_beta   90.00
_cell.angle_gamma   90.00
#
_symmetry.space_group_name_H-M   'P 1'
#
loop_
_entity.id
_entity.type
_entity.pdbx_description
1 polymer ?
#
loop_
_entity_poly.entity_id
_entity_poly.type
_entity_poly.pdbx_seq_one_letter_code
_entity_poly.pdbx_strand_id
1 'polypeptide(L)' 'MFKLKVETLLPIYTIIFSLLFVGRYNCKIVQFIFGDSLSDVGNNNYLSKSLARASLPWYGIDFGDGLPNGRFSN' A
#
# COMPACT_ATOMS: atom_id res chain seq x y z
N MET A 1 51.58 -19.19 -9.28
CA MET A 1 50.38 -19.39 -8.42
C MET A 1 50.15 -18.11 -7.65
N PHE A 2 49.27 -17.23 -8.14
CA PHE A 2 49.04 -15.90 -7.58
C PHE A 2 48.32 -16.01 -6.23
N LYS A 3 49.02 -15.73 -5.11
CA LYS A 3 48.40 -15.59 -3.79
C LYS A 3 47.69 -14.23 -3.75
N LEU A 4 46.36 -14.24 -3.87
CA LEU A 4 45.53 -13.08 -3.58
C LEU A 4 45.74 -12.68 -2.11
N LYS A 5 46.13 -11.44 -1.87
CA LYS A 5 46.27 -10.88 -0.51
C LYS A 5 44.88 -10.58 0.04
N VAL A 6 44.64 -10.87 1.32
CA VAL A 6 43.35 -10.65 2.01
C VAL A 6 42.82 -9.22 1.82
N GLU A 7 43.71 -8.23 1.74
CA GLU A 7 43.35 -6.82 1.51
C GLU A 7 42.68 -6.57 0.15
N THR A 8 42.90 -7.44 -0.84
CA THR A 8 42.21 -7.36 -2.14
C THR A 8 40.82 -8.01 -2.13
N LEU A 9 40.51 -8.85 -1.13
CA LEU A 9 39.23 -9.57 -1.04
C LEU A 9 38.13 -8.74 -0.35
N LEU A 10 38.51 -7.88 0.60
CA LEU A 10 37.58 -7.01 1.32
C LEU A 10 36.77 -6.08 0.38
N PRO A 11 37.38 -5.33 -0.57
CA PRO A 11 36.63 -4.46 -1.47
C PRO A 11 35.80 -5.25 -2.49
N ILE A 12 36.24 -6.45 -2.90
CA ILE A 12 35.48 -7.30 -3.82
C ILE A 12 34.19 -7.77 -3.13
N TYR A 13 34.27 -8.16 -1.86
CA TYR A 13 33.11 -8.56 -1.08
C TYR A 13 32.10 -7.43 -0.92
N THR A 14 32.56 -6.20 -0.62
CA THR A 14 31.65 -5.05 -0.48
C THR A 14 30.99 -4.66 -1.80
N ILE A 15 31.71 -4.77 -2.93
CA ILE A 15 31.17 -4.52 -4.27
C ILE A 15 30.12 -5.58 -4.66
N ILE A 16 30.42 -6.87 -4.45
CA ILE A 16 29.45 -7.95 -4.72
C ILE A 16 28.22 -7.80 -3.82
N PHE A 17 28.42 -7.52 -2.54
CA PHE A 17 27.33 -7.30 -1.60
C PHE A 17 26.44 -6.13 -2.05
N SER A 18 27.02 -4.98 -2.39
CA SER A 18 26.24 -3.83 -2.88
C SER A 18 25.51 -4.12 -4.20
N LEU A 19 26.13 -4.81 -5.16
CA LEU A 19 25.50 -5.26 -6.41
C LEU A 19 24.28 -6.17 -6.17
N LEU A 20 24.30 -7.01 -5.13
CA LEU A 20 23.17 -7.89 -4.79
C LEU A 20 21.92 -7.14 -4.29
N PHE A 21 22.07 -5.87 -3.88
CA PHE A 21 20.96 -5.03 -3.40
C PHE A 21 20.54 -3.94 -4.38
N VAL A 22 21.27 -3.74 -5.49
CA VAL A 22 20.87 -2.79 -6.55
C VAL A 22 19.52 -3.20 -7.14
N GLY A 23 18.56 -2.26 -7.17
CA GLY A 23 17.25 -2.47 -7.81
C GLY A 23 16.19 -3.19 -6.97
N ARG A 24 16.45 -3.46 -5.68
CA ARG A 24 15.46 -4.10 -4.77
C ARG A 24 14.46 -3.14 -4.12
N TYR A 25 14.59 -1.84 -4.36
CA TYR A 25 13.67 -0.85 -3.83
C TYR A 25 12.48 -0.68 -4.77
N ASN A 26 11.28 -1.00 -4.30
CA ASN A 26 10.06 -0.73 -5.02
C ASN A 26 9.45 0.58 -4.49
N CYS A 27 9.69 1.68 -5.20
CA CYS A 27 9.00 2.93 -4.91
C CYS A 27 7.60 2.87 -5.53
N LYS A 28 6.62 2.42 -4.74
CA LYS A 28 5.20 2.56 -5.10
C LYS A 28 4.78 4.01 -4.91
N ILE A 29 4.10 4.56 -5.91
CA ILE A 29 3.36 5.82 -5.74
C ILE A 29 2.21 5.56 -4.77
N VAL A 30 2.08 6.42 -3.76
CA VAL A 30 0.99 6.39 -2.78
C VAL A 30 0.13 7.61 -3.01
N GLN A 31 -1.19 7.41 -3.05
CA GLN A 31 -2.16 8.49 -3.16
C GLN A 31 -2.87 8.69 -1.83
N PHE A 32 -2.91 9.93 -1.34
CA PHE A 32 -3.70 10.34 -0.19
C PHE A 32 -4.91 11.11 -0.71
N ILE A 33 -6.11 10.68 -0.31
CA ILE A 33 -7.38 11.27 -0.76
C ILE A 33 -8.04 11.87 0.47
N PHE A 34 -8.35 13.16 0.39
CA PHE A 34 -9.07 13.91 1.40
C PHE A 34 -10.39 14.39 0.79
N GLY A 35 -11.45 14.39 1.59
CA GLY A 35 -12.76 14.84 1.12
C GLY A 35 -13.87 14.47 2.09
N ASP A 36 -15.06 14.35 1.53
CA ASP A 36 -16.30 14.03 2.22
C ASP A 36 -16.83 12.64 1.79
N SER A 37 -18.15 12.45 1.90
CA SER A 37 -18.85 11.23 1.50
C SER A 37 -18.52 10.74 0.09
N LEU A 38 -18.23 11.62 -0.87
CA LEU A 38 -17.88 11.20 -2.23
C LEU A 38 -16.56 10.42 -2.30
N SER A 39 -15.67 10.67 -1.35
CA SER A 39 -14.36 10.01 -1.25
C SER A 39 -14.31 8.94 -0.16
N ASP A 40 -15.37 8.78 0.64
CA ASP A 40 -15.41 7.80 1.73
C ASP A 40 -15.58 6.38 1.18
N VAL A 41 -14.73 5.48 1.67
CA VAL A 41 -14.70 4.05 1.34
C VAL A 41 -15.07 3.18 2.55
N GLY A 42 -15.68 3.78 3.57
CA GLY A 42 -16.18 3.10 4.77
C GLY A 42 -15.48 3.51 6.05
N ASN A 43 -14.66 4.57 6.02
CA ASN A 43 -13.98 5.10 7.20
C ASN A 43 -15.00 5.51 8.28
N ASN A 44 -16.15 6.07 7.87
CA ASN A 44 -17.20 6.49 8.79
C ASN A 44 -17.87 5.33 9.57
N ASN A 45 -17.72 4.08 9.12
CA ASN A 45 -18.24 2.91 9.86
C ASN A 45 -17.52 2.70 11.19
N TYR A 46 -16.29 3.21 11.30
CA TYR A 46 -15.45 3.10 12.50
C TYR A 46 -15.52 4.35 13.40
N LEU A 47 -16.20 5.41 12.95
CA LEU A 47 -16.39 6.62 13.72
C LEU A 47 -17.69 6.53 14.53
N SER A 48 -17.55 6.43 15.86
CA SER A 48 -18.68 6.28 16.78
C SER A 48 -19.67 7.46 16.74
N LYS A 49 -19.17 8.66 16.44
CA LYS A 49 -19.98 9.89 16.35
C LYS A 49 -20.43 10.23 14.93
N SER A 50 -20.12 9.40 13.93
CA SER A 50 -20.61 9.66 12.57
C SER A 50 -22.10 9.33 12.46
N LEU A 51 -22.89 10.30 12.02
CA LEU A 51 -24.30 10.12 11.68
C LEU A 51 -24.47 9.60 10.25
N ALA A 52 -23.54 9.92 9.34
CA ALA A 52 -23.57 9.48 7.96
C ALA A 52 -22.71 8.23 7.80
N ARG A 53 -23.31 7.12 7.37
CA ARG A 53 -22.63 5.85 7.11
C ARG A 53 -23.13 5.24 5.81
N ALA A 54 -22.19 4.82 4.97
CA ALA A 54 -22.45 4.08 3.75
C ALA A 54 -22.60 2.56 4.00
N SER A 55 -23.30 2.21 5.08
CA SER A 55 -23.54 0.83 5.52
C SER A 55 -25.04 0.48 5.55
N LEU A 56 -25.84 1.22 4.79
CA LEU A 56 -27.28 1.05 4.68
C LEU A 56 -27.63 0.21 3.44
N PRO A 57 -28.75 -0.53 3.43
CA PRO A 57 -29.04 -1.56 2.42
C PRO A 57 -29.08 -1.10 0.96
N TRP A 58 -29.26 0.19 0.70
CA TRP A 58 -29.34 0.75 -0.65
C TRP A 58 -27.98 1.20 -1.22
N TYR A 59 -26.91 1.17 -0.42
CA TYR A 59 -25.57 1.42 -0.94
C TYR A 59 -24.97 0.13 -1.49
N GLY A 60 -24.48 0.16 -2.73
CA GLY A 60 -23.86 -0.99 -3.40
C GLY A 60 -24.82 -2.10 -3.83
N ILE A 61 -26.12 -1.83 -3.98
CA ILE A 61 -27.10 -2.83 -4.44
C ILE A 61 -26.83 -3.30 -5.88
N ASP A 62 -26.17 -2.48 -6.71
CA ASP A 62 -25.78 -2.82 -8.09
C ASP A 62 -24.41 -3.53 -8.15
N PHE A 63 -23.70 -3.68 -7.02
CA PHE A 63 -22.40 -4.36 -6.94
C PHE A 63 -22.48 -5.73 -6.26
N GLY A 64 -21.83 -6.74 -6.86
CA GLY A 64 -21.51 -8.00 -6.19
C GLY A 64 -22.74 -8.75 -5.67
N ASP A 65 -22.78 -8.96 -4.35
CA ASP A 65 -23.87 -9.61 -3.60
C ASP A 65 -24.98 -8.63 -3.16
N GLY A 66 -24.90 -7.36 -3.59
CA GLY A 66 -25.86 -6.32 -3.24
C GLY A 66 -25.74 -5.85 -1.78
N LEU A 67 -24.60 -6.09 -1.13
CA LEU A 67 -24.36 -5.68 0.24
C LEU A 67 -23.64 -4.32 0.34
N PRO A 68 -23.87 -3.56 1.43
CA PRO A 68 -23.20 -2.28 1.65
C PRO A 68 -21.68 -2.42 1.70
N ASN A 69 -20.99 -1.73 0.78
CA ASN A 69 -19.55 -1.83 0.60
C ASN A 69 -18.75 -0.65 1.21
N GLY A 70 -19.42 0.25 1.93
CA GLY A 70 -18.79 1.42 2.57
C GLY A 70 -18.68 2.66 1.68
N ARG A 71 -19.19 2.64 0.44
CA ARG A 71 -19.20 3.80 -0.46
C ARG A 71 -20.59 4.45 -0.51
N PHE A 72 -20.65 5.78 -0.55
CA PHE A 72 -21.90 6.51 -0.74
C PHE A 72 -22.38 6.49 -2.21
N SER A 73 -22.50 5.29 -2.77
CA SER A 73 -22.87 5.06 -4.17
C SER A 73 -23.55 3.70 -4.34
N ASN A 74 -24.04 3.45 -5.55
CA ASN A 74 -24.64 2.17 -5.94
C ASN A 74 -23.72 1.40 -6.86
#